data_AF-A0A9E4BI08-F1
#
_entry.id   AF-A0A9E4BI08-F1
#
_cell.length_a   1.000
_cell.length_b   1.000
_cell.length_c   1.000
_cell.angle_alpha   90.00
_cell.angle_beta   90.00
_cell.angle_gamma   90.00
#
_symmetry.space_group_name_H-M   'P 1'
#
loop_
_entity.id
_entity.type
_entity.pdbx_description
1 polymer ?
#
loop_
_entity_poly.entity_id
_entity_poly.type
_entity_poly.pdbx_seq_one_letter_code
_entity_poly.pdbx_strand_id
1 'polypeptide(L)'
;KDLKSYLQGRQIRIGRSRSAQYGEAEFEWLDDAPQELNERVEWDGFDEQHPPSVSNSGERLIITTLSPLLTVNDYGHPEAYFPENELAQTLDMETSELKLCSSYTRTEVIGGYNSHLRLPRQQWPATAPGSVFVFKAEKVLDQERLLQLEHNGLGLRKGEGFGRIAVNRQGSLDLIDCEEVQLDDPEKKNRPDAPDLKMPQSVQDLLYGVVRSRCLTEMQQRAITIARSKDNIPSNALLGRMRSFLRQNSRAESLEQIRDPAKNQLTDYQIDMRDFGITILPTQMTIYELFEKAWTEPESLTRQMIEKYVQELIADQPDETRQTIIEKLVANDSEKMCTVLLDYLLTVLRRKSR
;
A
#
# COMPACT_ATOMS: atom_id res chain seq x y z
N LYS A 1 -6.07 7.31 40.38
CA LYS A 1 -7.31 8.12 40.43
C LYS A 1 -8.33 7.40 39.57
N ASP A 2 -9.51 7.13 40.10
CA ASP A 2 -10.58 6.46 39.38
C ASP A 2 -11.18 7.40 38.31
N LEU A 3 -11.45 6.88 37.11
CA LEU A 3 -12.04 7.63 35.99
C LEU A 3 -13.39 8.24 36.40
N LYS A 4 -14.16 7.51 37.21
CA LYS A 4 -15.45 7.95 37.75
C LYS A 4 -15.33 9.24 38.54
N SER A 5 -14.43 9.24 39.52
CA SER A 5 -14.12 10.42 40.33
C SER A 5 -13.56 11.60 39.53
N TYR A 6 -12.98 11.35 38.34
CA TYR A 6 -12.40 12.39 37.49
C TYR A 6 -13.41 13.08 36.58
N LEU A 7 -14.47 12.38 36.16
CA LEU A 7 -15.44 12.87 35.18
C LEU A 7 -16.75 13.36 35.81
N GLN A 8 -17.14 12.85 36.98
CA GLN A 8 -18.41 13.20 37.62
C GLN A 8 -18.51 14.70 37.93
N GLY A 9 -19.61 15.33 37.49
CA GLY A 9 -19.89 16.75 37.72
C GLY A 9 -18.95 17.72 36.98
N ARG A 10 -18.15 17.23 36.02
CA ARG A 10 -17.31 18.09 35.19
C ARG A 10 -17.99 18.44 33.88
N GLN A 11 -18.02 19.73 33.59
CA GLN A 11 -18.27 20.23 32.24
C GLN A 11 -17.09 19.89 31.34
N ILE A 12 -17.36 19.14 30.29
CA ILE A 12 -16.43 18.84 29.21
C ILE A 12 -16.91 19.48 27.92
N ARG A 13 -15.98 19.63 26.96
CA ARG A 13 -16.31 20.08 25.60
C ARG A 13 -15.92 19.01 24.60
N ILE A 14 -16.87 18.56 23.79
CA ILE A 14 -16.70 17.56 22.73
C ILE A 14 -16.68 18.27 21.37
N GLY A 15 -15.77 17.86 20.50
CA GLY A 15 -15.70 18.35 19.12
C GLY A 15 -14.68 19.46 18.88
N ARG A 16 -14.71 20.02 17.66
CA ARG A 16 -13.64 20.88 17.12
C ARG A 16 -13.60 22.29 17.72
N SER A 17 -14.73 22.83 18.15
CA SER A 17 -14.81 24.22 18.60
C SER A 17 -14.87 24.28 20.12
N ARG A 18 -13.70 24.31 20.78
CA ARG A 18 -13.62 24.54 22.23
C ARG A 18 -13.96 25.98 22.61
N SER A 19 -14.08 26.89 21.64
CA SER A 19 -14.31 28.33 21.81
C SER A 19 -15.64 28.85 21.26
N ALA A 20 -16.32 28.13 20.36
CA ALA A 20 -17.73 28.39 20.04
C ALA A 20 -18.60 27.59 21.03
N GLN A 21 -19.74 28.14 21.45
CA GLN A 21 -20.60 27.66 22.54
C GLN A 21 -21.30 26.29 22.30
N TYR A 22 -20.77 25.43 21.43
CA TYR A 22 -21.34 24.12 21.11
C TYR A 22 -20.47 22.98 21.66
N GLY A 23 -21.12 21.87 22.02
CA GLY A 23 -20.44 20.65 22.49
C GLY A 23 -20.11 20.64 23.98
N GLU A 24 -20.65 21.56 24.77
CA GLU A 24 -20.64 21.43 26.24
C GLU A 24 -21.48 20.22 26.66
N ALA A 25 -20.89 19.37 27.50
CA ALA A 25 -21.52 18.16 28.02
C ALA A 25 -21.12 17.96 29.48
N GLU A 26 -21.97 17.28 30.23
CA GLU A 26 -21.72 16.85 31.60
C GLU A 26 -21.87 15.32 31.66
N PHE A 27 -21.08 14.67 32.50
CA PHE A 27 -21.19 13.24 32.74
C PHE A 27 -21.97 12.98 34.02
N GLU A 28 -23.05 12.22 33.87
CA GLU A 28 -23.75 11.55 34.96
C GLU A 28 -23.49 10.05 34.85
N TRP A 29 -23.15 9.42 35.97
CA TRP A 29 -23.05 7.96 36.03
C TRP A 29 -24.45 7.42 36.28
N LEU A 30 -24.97 6.63 35.34
CA LEU A 30 -26.28 6.01 35.48
C LEU A 30 -26.23 4.83 36.47
N ASP A 31 -25.10 4.12 36.52
CA ASP A 31 -24.91 2.95 37.40
C ASP A 31 -23.55 2.94 38.11
N ASP A 32 -23.50 2.26 39.27
CA ASP A 32 -22.31 2.19 40.13
C ASP A 32 -21.32 1.08 39.76
N ALA A 33 -21.82 0.00 39.17
CA ALA A 33 -21.00 -1.04 38.57
C ALA A 33 -20.95 -0.81 37.05
N PRO A 34 -19.80 -0.99 36.39
CA PRO A 34 -19.84 -1.25 34.96
C PRO A 34 -20.78 -2.44 34.76
N GLN A 35 -21.83 -2.30 33.96
CA GLN A 35 -22.58 -3.47 33.50
C GLN A 35 -21.54 -4.43 32.95
N GLU A 36 -21.40 -5.60 33.59
CA GLU A 36 -20.53 -6.63 33.03
C GLU A 36 -21.09 -6.92 31.64
N LEU A 37 -20.24 -6.76 30.63
CA LEU A 37 -20.51 -7.08 29.22
C LEU A 37 -20.83 -8.58 28.98
N ASN A 38 -21.17 -9.31 30.04
CA ASN A 38 -21.71 -10.66 30.02
C ASN A 38 -23.15 -10.65 29.49
N GLU A 39 -23.84 -9.52 29.58
CA GLU A 39 -25.07 -9.24 28.85
C GLU A 39 -24.71 -8.16 27.82
N ARG A 40 -24.76 -8.55 26.54
CA ARG A 40 -24.40 -7.73 25.38
C ARG A 40 -24.92 -6.31 25.57
N VAL A 41 -24.10 -5.29 25.29
CA VAL A 41 -24.47 -3.87 25.41
C VAL A 41 -25.83 -3.64 24.75
N GLU A 42 -26.87 -3.47 25.57
CA GLU A 42 -28.19 -3.06 25.14
C GLU A 42 -28.05 -1.64 24.56
N TRP A 43 -27.96 -1.57 23.24
CA TRP A 43 -28.22 -0.32 22.54
C TRP A 43 -29.73 -0.22 22.37
N ASP A 44 -30.32 0.64 23.19
CA ASP A 44 -31.74 0.97 23.19
C ASP A 44 -32.19 1.32 21.76
N GLY A 45 -33.01 0.45 21.15
CA GLY A 45 -33.46 0.56 19.75
C GLY A 45 -33.51 -0.72 18.92
N PHE A 46 -33.04 -1.87 19.44
CA PHE A 46 -33.18 -3.18 18.80
C PHE A 46 -33.54 -4.24 19.86
N ASP A 47 -34.84 -4.43 20.09
CA ASP A 47 -35.45 -5.15 21.23
C ASP A 47 -35.27 -6.68 21.25
N GLU A 48 -34.58 -7.31 20.31
CA GLU A 48 -34.41 -8.78 20.30
C GLU A 48 -33.01 -9.18 19.84
N GLN A 49 -32.02 -9.03 20.72
CA GLN A 49 -30.66 -9.53 20.47
C GLN A 49 -30.49 -10.91 21.11
N HIS A 50 -30.72 -11.97 20.33
CA HIS A 50 -30.38 -13.33 20.74
C HIS A 50 -28.89 -13.45 21.11
N PRO A 51 -28.48 -14.29 22.08
CA PRO A 51 -27.07 -14.62 22.32
C PRO A 51 -26.41 -15.07 21.02
N PRO A 52 -25.08 -14.96 20.85
CA PRO A 52 -24.44 -15.54 19.69
C PRO A 52 -24.58 -17.05 19.91
N SER A 53 -25.52 -17.66 19.19
CA SER A 53 -25.77 -19.09 19.26
C SER A 53 -24.43 -19.80 19.08
N VAL A 54 -24.16 -20.81 19.90
CA VAL A 54 -23.02 -21.72 19.71
C VAL A 54 -23.07 -22.21 18.27
N SER A 55 -22.16 -21.69 17.45
CA SER A 55 -22.20 -21.95 16.02
C SER A 55 -21.65 -23.34 15.74
N ASN A 56 -22.47 -24.22 15.17
CA ASN A 56 -22.02 -25.53 14.74
C ASN A 56 -20.89 -25.41 13.70
N SER A 57 -20.05 -26.44 13.55
CA SER A 57 -19.04 -26.50 12.49
C SER A 57 -19.71 -26.26 11.12
N GLY A 58 -19.20 -25.28 10.37
CA GLY A 58 -19.73 -24.88 9.06
C GLY A 58 -20.65 -23.65 9.05
N GLU A 59 -20.97 -23.07 10.21
CA GLU A 59 -21.72 -21.80 10.29
C GLU A 59 -20.89 -20.57 9.91
N ARG A 60 -21.59 -19.50 9.50
CA ARG A 60 -20.99 -18.24 9.07
C ARG A 60 -20.67 -17.37 10.29
N LEU A 61 -19.42 -16.96 10.42
CA LEU A 61 -18.98 -15.93 11.36
C LEU A 61 -19.03 -14.58 10.66
N ILE A 62 -19.81 -13.65 11.19
CA ILE A 62 -19.98 -12.32 10.58
C ILE A 62 -19.45 -11.27 11.54
N ILE A 63 -18.52 -10.46 11.04
CA ILE A 63 -17.85 -9.43 11.83
C ILE A 63 -18.18 -8.08 11.22
N THR A 64 -18.77 -7.20 12.03
CA THR A 64 -19.08 -5.82 11.66
C THR A 64 -18.16 -4.87 12.41
N THR A 65 -17.47 -3.98 11.70
CA THR A 65 -16.66 -2.93 12.33
C THR A 65 -17.56 -1.83 12.92
N LEU A 66 -17.42 -1.52 14.21
CA LEU A 66 -18.21 -0.46 14.89
C LEU A 66 -17.45 0.86 15.00
N SER A 67 -16.15 0.82 14.81
CA SER A 67 -15.25 1.97 14.81
C SER A 67 -14.18 1.77 13.73
N PRO A 68 -13.43 2.81 13.35
CA PRO A 68 -12.41 2.66 12.32
C PRO A 68 -11.38 1.60 12.76
N LEU A 69 -11.09 0.65 11.88
CA LEU A 69 -10.16 -0.44 12.13
C LEU A 69 -8.82 -0.08 11.50
N LEU A 70 -7.82 0.12 12.36
CA LEU A 70 -6.46 0.51 11.98
C LEU A 70 -5.56 -0.72 11.97
N THR A 71 -4.93 -1.02 10.85
CA THR A 71 -4.05 -2.18 10.72
C THR A 71 -2.74 -1.82 10.02
N VAL A 72 -1.79 -2.75 10.07
CA VAL A 72 -0.49 -2.67 9.38
C VAL A 72 -0.21 -4.00 8.73
N ASN A 73 0.28 -3.99 7.50
CA ASN A 73 0.65 -5.23 6.82
C ASN A 73 1.92 -5.86 7.44
N ASP A 74 2.34 -7.00 6.89
CA ASP A 74 3.50 -7.76 7.39
C ASP A 74 4.83 -6.97 7.38
N TYR A 75 4.89 -5.87 6.61
CA TYR A 75 6.05 -4.97 6.56
C TYR A 75 5.93 -3.77 7.51
N GLY A 76 4.86 -3.71 8.31
CA GLY A 76 4.56 -2.62 9.25
C GLY A 76 3.98 -1.37 8.58
N HIS A 77 3.55 -1.44 7.32
CA HIS A 77 2.96 -0.30 6.63
C HIS A 77 1.47 -0.16 6.95
N PRO A 78 0.98 1.04 7.31
CA PRO A 78 -0.44 1.34 7.44
C PRO A 78 -1.26 0.94 6.22
N GLU A 79 -2.25 0.09 6.40
CA GLU A 79 -3.09 -0.39 5.30
C GLU A 79 -4.50 -0.62 5.80
N ALA A 80 -5.52 -0.33 4.98
CA ALA A 80 -6.92 -0.55 5.34
C ALA A 80 -7.32 -1.98 4.96
N TYR A 81 -7.05 -2.93 5.84
CA TYR A 81 -7.40 -4.34 5.63
C TYR A 81 -7.88 -4.99 6.93
N PHE A 82 -8.54 -6.14 6.83
CA PHE A 82 -9.02 -6.90 7.98
C PHE A 82 -7.93 -7.86 8.50
N PRO A 83 -7.59 -7.84 9.81
CA PRO A 83 -6.49 -8.61 10.35
C PRO A 83 -6.92 -10.06 10.63
N GLU A 84 -7.02 -10.88 9.59
CA GLU A 84 -7.43 -12.29 9.67
C GLU A 84 -6.57 -13.10 10.65
N ASN A 85 -5.26 -12.83 10.71
CA ASN A 85 -4.36 -13.49 11.65
C ASN A 85 -4.67 -13.14 13.12
N GLU A 86 -5.00 -11.88 13.42
CA GLU A 86 -5.38 -11.47 14.79
C GLU A 86 -6.73 -12.07 15.18
N LEU A 87 -7.67 -12.15 14.22
CA LEU A 87 -8.94 -12.84 14.42
C LEU A 87 -8.72 -14.31 14.76
N ALA A 88 -7.96 -15.03 13.93
CA ALA A 88 -7.67 -16.45 14.11
C ALA A 88 -7.02 -16.72 15.49
N GLN A 89 -6.02 -15.90 15.86
CA GLN A 89 -5.37 -15.99 17.17
C GLN A 89 -6.34 -15.75 18.33
N THR A 90 -7.26 -14.80 18.21
CA THR A 90 -8.25 -14.51 19.26
C THR A 90 -9.25 -15.65 19.42
N LEU A 91 -9.55 -16.36 18.33
CA LEU A 91 -10.45 -17.51 18.31
C LEU A 91 -9.76 -18.86 18.59
N ASP A 92 -8.45 -18.87 18.82
CA ASP A 92 -7.63 -20.08 18.98
C ASP A 92 -7.73 -21.04 17.78
N MET A 93 -7.67 -20.44 16.58
CA MET A 93 -7.76 -21.12 15.29
C MET A 93 -6.55 -20.79 14.41
N GLU A 94 -6.29 -21.64 13.41
CA GLU A 94 -5.39 -21.25 12.33
C GLU A 94 -6.14 -20.40 11.29
N THR A 95 -5.44 -19.49 10.61
CA THR A 95 -6.03 -18.65 9.55
C THR A 95 -6.63 -19.50 8.41
N SER A 96 -6.05 -20.68 8.15
CA SER A 96 -6.56 -21.67 7.20
C SER A 96 -7.97 -22.19 7.54
N GLU A 97 -8.35 -22.15 8.82
CA GLU A 97 -9.64 -22.65 9.33
C GLU A 97 -10.74 -21.58 9.29
N LEU A 98 -10.38 -20.35 8.90
CA LEU A 98 -11.28 -19.22 8.69
C LEU A 98 -11.25 -18.81 7.23
N LYS A 99 -12.23 -19.28 6.45
CA LYS A 99 -12.33 -18.91 5.05
C LYS A 99 -13.15 -17.62 4.90
N LEU A 100 -12.53 -16.53 4.47
CA LEU A 100 -13.27 -15.34 4.06
C LEU A 100 -14.15 -15.68 2.85
N CYS A 101 -15.46 -15.55 3.01
CA CYS A 101 -16.46 -15.81 1.97
C CYS A 101 -16.85 -14.55 1.22
N SER A 102 -17.10 -13.46 1.95
CA SER A 102 -17.45 -12.16 1.36
C SER A 102 -17.04 -11.01 2.27
N SER A 103 -16.85 -9.84 1.67
CA SER A 103 -16.51 -8.62 2.39
C SER A 103 -17.22 -7.42 1.76
N TYR A 104 -17.84 -6.60 2.60
CA TYR A 104 -18.52 -5.36 2.21
C TYR A 104 -17.82 -4.24 2.95
N THR A 105 -16.92 -3.55 2.27
CA THR A 105 -15.97 -2.65 2.95
C THR A 105 -16.03 -1.25 2.37
N ARG A 106 -15.74 -0.29 3.24
CA ARG A 106 -15.41 1.08 2.87
C ARG A 106 -14.12 1.45 3.57
N THR A 107 -13.30 2.25 2.91
CA THR A 107 -12.07 2.79 3.51
C THR A 107 -12.22 4.27 3.81
N GLU A 108 -11.51 4.73 4.83
CA GLU A 108 -11.40 6.14 5.17
C GLU A 108 -9.97 6.49 5.63
N VAL A 109 -9.68 7.78 5.72
CA VAL A 109 -8.39 8.26 6.24
C VAL A 109 -8.62 8.93 7.59
N ILE A 110 -8.11 8.29 8.64
CA ILE A 110 -8.16 8.79 10.01
C ILE A 110 -6.98 9.74 10.23
N GLY A 111 -7.29 10.99 10.47
CA GLY A 111 -6.32 12.02 10.87
C GLY A 111 -6.67 12.63 12.22
N GLY A 112 -6.16 13.84 12.45
CA GLY A 112 -6.51 14.62 13.61
C GLY A 112 -5.45 15.67 13.92
N TYR A 113 -5.53 16.23 15.12
CA TYR A 113 -4.57 17.21 15.60
C TYR A 113 -4.13 16.84 17.01
N ASN A 114 -2.83 16.73 17.23
CA ASN A 114 -2.27 16.57 18.56
C ASN A 114 -2.19 17.96 19.20
N SER A 115 -3.09 18.26 20.13
CA SER A 115 -3.15 19.56 20.80
C SER A 115 -1.96 19.83 21.71
N HIS A 116 -1.36 18.80 22.28
CA HIS A 116 -0.17 18.92 23.13
C HIS A 116 1.07 19.33 22.30
N LEU A 117 1.26 18.69 21.15
CA LEU A 117 2.37 18.99 20.23
C LEU A 117 2.08 20.15 19.27
N ARG A 118 0.82 20.60 19.20
CA ARG A 118 0.34 21.59 18.23
C ARG A 118 0.67 21.21 16.77
N LEU A 119 0.52 19.94 16.43
CA LEU A 119 0.82 19.40 15.11
C LEU A 119 -0.30 18.47 14.63
N PRO A 120 -0.55 18.39 13.30
CA PRO A 120 -1.40 17.35 12.74
C PRO A 120 -0.93 15.96 13.17
N ARG A 121 -1.88 15.08 13.48
CA ARG A 121 -1.58 13.65 13.66
C ARG A 121 -1.26 13.03 12.31
N GLN A 122 -0.45 11.98 12.33
CA GLN A 122 -0.24 11.13 11.17
C GLN A 122 -1.59 10.65 10.64
N GLN A 123 -1.78 10.79 9.32
CA GLN A 123 -2.94 10.25 8.63
C GLN A 123 -2.76 8.74 8.46
N TRP A 124 -3.82 7.99 8.72
CA TRP A 124 -3.81 6.54 8.72
C TRP A 124 -4.98 6.02 7.88
N PRO A 125 -4.76 5.19 6.85
CA PRO A 125 -5.85 4.49 6.19
C PRO A 125 -6.51 3.52 7.18
N ALA A 126 -7.84 3.44 7.15
CA ALA A 126 -8.62 2.60 8.04
C ALA A 126 -9.77 1.93 7.27
N THR A 127 -10.17 0.75 7.71
CA THR A 127 -11.47 0.20 7.34
C THR A 127 -12.54 0.96 8.13
N ALA A 128 -13.48 1.57 7.40
CA ALA A 128 -14.49 2.45 7.98
C ALA A 128 -15.52 1.65 8.78
N PRO A 129 -16.11 2.25 9.84
CA PRO A 129 -17.24 1.68 10.56
C PRO A 129 -18.38 1.27 9.63
N GLY A 130 -19.06 0.19 9.97
CA GLY A 130 -20.13 -0.41 9.17
C GLY A 130 -19.62 -1.40 8.12
N SER A 131 -18.31 -1.55 7.93
CA SER A 131 -17.77 -2.60 7.05
C SER A 131 -18.01 -3.98 7.67
N VAL A 132 -18.36 -4.96 6.83
CA VAL A 132 -18.77 -6.31 7.21
C VAL A 132 -17.89 -7.37 6.54
N PHE A 133 -17.50 -8.39 7.29
CA PHE A 133 -16.71 -9.52 6.83
C PHE A 133 -17.42 -10.83 7.19
N VAL A 134 -17.61 -11.71 6.22
CA VAL A 134 -18.29 -12.99 6.39
C VAL A 134 -17.27 -14.10 6.21
N PHE A 135 -17.03 -14.86 7.28
CA PHE A 135 -16.14 -16.01 7.31
C PHE A 135 -16.95 -17.29 7.41
N LYS A 136 -16.43 -18.38 6.85
CA LYS A 136 -16.84 -19.73 7.17
C LYS A 136 -15.79 -20.35 8.09
N ALA A 137 -16.21 -20.74 9.28
CA ALA A 137 -15.36 -21.43 10.24
C ALA A 137 -15.47 -22.95 10.05
N GLU A 138 -14.34 -23.65 9.99
CA GLU A 138 -14.32 -25.12 9.88
C GLU A 138 -14.60 -25.80 11.23
N LYS A 139 -14.35 -25.10 12.35
CA LYS A 139 -14.60 -25.57 13.71
C LYS A 139 -15.77 -24.85 14.37
N VAL A 140 -16.30 -25.47 15.42
CA VAL A 140 -17.26 -24.84 16.33
C VAL A 140 -16.56 -23.68 17.04
N LEU A 141 -17.22 -22.52 17.06
CA LEU A 141 -16.69 -21.32 17.69
C LEU A 141 -17.07 -21.28 19.18
N ASP A 142 -16.08 -21.03 20.03
CA ASP A 142 -16.28 -20.87 21.47
C ASP A 142 -16.92 -19.50 21.76
N GLN A 143 -18.08 -19.53 22.41
CA GLN A 143 -18.84 -18.34 22.79
C GLN A 143 -18.03 -17.39 23.67
N GLU A 144 -17.22 -17.90 24.59
CA GLU A 144 -16.39 -17.05 25.47
C GLU A 144 -15.36 -16.28 24.66
N ARG A 145 -14.77 -16.92 23.64
CA ARG A 145 -13.81 -16.28 22.72
C ARG A 145 -14.47 -15.23 21.84
N LEU A 146 -15.70 -15.46 21.39
CA LEU A 146 -16.46 -14.45 20.64
C LEU A 146 -16.75 -13.21 21.50
N LEU A 147 -17.11 -13.40 22.78
CA LEU A 147 -17.29 -12.28 23.72
C LEU A 147 -15.98 -11.54 24.00
N GLN A 148 -14.88 -12.27 24.20
CA GLN A 148 -13.55 -11.67 24.36
C GLN A 148 -13.13 -10.89 23.11
N LEU A 149 -13.47 -11.39 21.91
CA LEU A 149 -13.21 -10.72 20.64
C LEU A 149 -13.98 -9.40 20.53
N GLU A 150 -15.28 -9.38 20.86
CA GLU A 150 -16.08 -8.14 20.88
C GLU A 150 -15.56 -7.14 21.92
N HIS A 151 -15.18 -7.62 23.11
CA HIS A 151 -14.64 -6.78 24.18
C HIS A 151 -13.29 -6.16 23.81
N ASN A 152 -12.36 -6.98 23.30
CA ASN A 152 -11.00 -6.54 23.03
C ASN A 152 -10.88 -5.75 21.73
N GLY A 153 -11.71 -6.07 20.73
CA GLY A 153 -11.59 -5.55 19.38
C GLY A 153 -10.32 -6.02 18.67
N LEU A 154 -10.17 -5.60 17.42
CA LEU A 154 -9.07 -5.96 16.52
C LEU A 154 -8.23 -4.75 16.11
N GLY A 155 -7.01 -4.98 15.67
CA GLY A 155 -6.12 -3.97 15.13
C GLY A 155 -5.46 -3.08 16.18
N LEU A 156 -5.07 -1.89 15.73
CA LEU A 156 -4.22 -0.98 16.48
C LEU A 156 -5.01 0.10 17.23
N ARG A 157 -4.38 0.65 18.27
CA ARG A 157 -4.85 1.83 19.03
C ARG A 157 -6.24 1.63 19.65
N LYS A 158 -6.53 0.40 20.09
CA LYS A 158 -7.79 -0.01 20.72
C LYS A 158 -8.16 0.82 21.95
N GLY A 159 -7.15 1.23 22.74
CA GLY A 159 -7.33 2.14 23.89
C GLY A 159 -7.77 3.57 23.54
N GLU A 160 -7.70 3.98 22.27
CA GLU A 160 -8.26 5.26 21.81
C GLU A 160 -9.69 5.13 21.28
N GLY A 161 -10.26 3.92 21.27
CA GLY A 161 -11.61 3.63 20.77
C GLY A 161 -11.66 3.14 19.31
N PHE A 162 -10.52 2.82 18.70
CA PHE A 162 -10.45 2.18 17.38
C PHE A 162 -10.62 0.65 17.49
N GLY A 163 -10.91 -0.02 16.37
CA GLY A 163 -10.89 -1.47 16.30
C GLY A 163 -12.06 -2.20 16.97
N ARG A 164 -13.08 -1.49 17.45
CA ARG A 164 -14.32 -2.08 17.97
C ARG A 164 -15.06 -2.82 16.86
N ILE A 165 -15.55 -4.01 17.19
CA ILE A 165 -16.31 -4.87 16.28
C ILE A 165 -17.55 -5.43 16.98
N ALA A 166 -18.49 -5.94 16.19
CA ALA A 166 -19.61 -6.75 16.64
C ALA A 166 -19.61 -8.08 15.88
N VAL A 167 -19.98 -9.14 16.58
CA VAL A 167 -20.05 -10.51 16.07
C VAL A 167 -21.51 -10.89 15.87
N ASN A 168 -21.84 -11.38 14.68
CA ASN A 168 -23.16 -11.88 14.31
C ASN A 168 -24.32 -10.90 14.63
N ARG A 169 -24.05 -9.60 14.47
CA ARG A 169 -24.98 -8.51 14.84
C ARG A 169 -26.32 -8.55 14.09
N GLN A 170 -26.34 -9.13 12.90
CA GLN A 170 -27.53 -9.27 12.06
C GLN A 170 -28.55 -10.29 12.60
N GLY A 171 -28.25 -11.03 13.67
CA GLY A 171 -29.14 -12.05 14.22
C GLY A 171 -29.33 -13.25 13.27
N SER A 172 -30.37 -14.05 13.53
CA SER A 172 -30.81 -15.16 12.67
C SER A 172 -31.62 -14.67 11.47
N LEU A 173 -31.13 -13.64 10.78
CA LEU A 173 -31.63 -13.38 9.43
C LEU A 173 -31.10 -14.52 8.56
N ASP A 174 -32.01 -15.35 8.05
CA ASP A 174 -31.70 -16.31 6.99
C ASP A 174 -31.08 -15.52 5.85
N LEU A 175 -29.75 -15.56 5.78
CA LEU A 175 -29.00 -15.05 4.65
C LEU A 175 -29.31 -16.00 3.51
N ILE A 176 -30.39 -15.69 2.80
CA ILE A 176 -30.67 -16.28 1.50
C ILE A 176 -29.36 -16.13 0.72
N ASP A 177 -28.88 -17.23 0.16
CA ASP A 177 -27.81 -17.21 -0.84
C ASP A 177 -28.35 -16.39 -2.03
N CYS A 178 -28.28 -15.08 -1.88
CA CYS A 178 -28.43 -14.17 -2.98
C CYS A 178 -27.22 -14.46 -3.85
N GLU A 179 -27.46 -14.98 -5.07
CA GLU A 179 -26.50 -14.83 -6.16
C GLU A 179 -25.93 -13.43 -6.09
N GLU A 180 -24.63 -13.28 -6.32
CA GLU A 180 -23.87 -12.04 -6.23
C GLU A 180 -24.62 -10.88 -6.90
N VAL A 181 -25.53 -10.24 -6.16
CA VAL A 181 -26.27 -9.10 -6.67
C VAL A 181 -25.27 -7.98 -6.55
N GLN A 182 -24.87 -7.42 -7.68
CA GLN A 182 -24.22 -6.13 -7.69
C GLN A 182 -25.12 -5.16 -6.90
N LEU A 183 -24.77 -4.95 -5.62
CA LEU A 183 -25.45 -3.97 -4.74
C LEU A 183 -25.15 -2.54 -5.19
N ASP A 184 -24.20 -2.37 -6.10
CA ASP A 184 -24.13 -1.21 -6.96
C ASP A 184 -25.27 -1.31 -7.97
N ASP A 185 -26.33 -0.53 -7.72
CA ASP A 185 -27.24 -0.13 -8.79
C ASP A 185 -26.37 0.42 -9.95
N PRO A 186 -26.33 -0.25 -11.12
CA PRO A 186 -25.44 0.13 -12.21
C PRO A 186 -25.74 1.54 -12.73
N GLU A 187 -26.91 2.11 -12.39
CA GLU A 187 -27.27 3.49 -12.68
C GLU A 187 -26.91 4.48 -11.55
N LYS A 188 -26.77 4.03 -10.29
CA LYS A 188 -26.22 4.86 -9.21
C LYS A 188 -24.70 4.78 -9.23
N LYS A 189 -24.12 5.70 -9.99
CA LYS A 189 -22.73 6.12 -9.80
C LYS A 189 -22.55 6.64 -8.35
N ASN A 190 -22.16 5.76 -7.43
CA ASN A 190 -21.66 6.14 -6.10
C ASN A 190 -20.31 6.89 -6.18
N ARG A 191 -19.72 6.96 -7.38
CA ARG A 191 -18.63 7.86 -7.70
C ARG A 191 -19.24 9.16 -8.21
N PRO A 192 -18.98 10.33 -7.60
CA PRO A 192 -19.26 11.57 -8.30
C PRO A 192 -18.65 11.48 -9.70
N ASP A 193 -19.40 11.91 -10.71
CA ASP A 193 -18.87 11.98 -12.07
C ASP A 193 -17.49 12.61 -12.01
N ALA A 194 -16.51 11.95 -12.65
CA ALA A 194 -15.16 12.49 -12.72
C ALA A 194 -15.30 13.94 -13.17
N PRO A 195 -14.83 14.91 -12.37
CA PRO A 195 -15.04 16.30 -12.70
C PRO A 195 -14.53 16.52 -14.11
N ASP A 196 -15.32 17.17 -14.97
CA ASP A 196 -14.97 17.52 -16.36
C ASP A 196 -13.84 18.58 -16.43
N LEU A 197 -13.10 18.72 -15.33
CA LEU A 197 -11.89 19.49 -15.18
C LEU A 197 -10.73 18.63 -15.68
N LYS A 198 -10.09 19.10 -16.76
CA LYS A 198 -8.74 18.64 -17.14
C LYS A 198 -7.87 18.63 -15.89
N MET A 199 -7.20 17.49 -15.65
CA MET A 199 -6.37 17.26 -14.47
C MET A 199 -5.46 18.47 -14.23
N PRO A 200 -5.47 19.07 -13.01
CA PRO A 200 -4.62 20.22 -12.70
C PRO A 200 -3.15 19.90 -12.95
N GLN A 201 -2.39 20.87 -13.45
CA GLN A 201 -0.96 20.69 -13.79
C GLN A 201 -0.15 20.16 -12.60
N SER A 202 -0.46 20.60 -11.38
CA SER A 202 0.20 20.13 -10.16
C SER A 202 0.04 18.63 -9.89
N VAL A 203 -1.13 18.06 -10.25
CA VAL A 203 -1.39 16.62 -10.13
C VAL A 203 -0.65 15.87 -11.23
N GLN A 204 -0.61 16.40 -12.45
CA GLN A 204 0.19 15.83 -13.54
C GLN A 204 1.69 15.82 -13.19
N ASP A 205 2.21 16.89 -12.59
CA ASP A 205 3.60 16.99 -12.17
C ASP A 205 3.92 16.01 -11.03
N LEU A 206 2.95 15.79 -10.12
CA LEU A 206 3.06 14.75 -9.08
C LEU A 206 3.13 13.36 -9.69
N LEU A 207 2.20 13.02 -10.60
CA LEU A 207 2.19 11.74 -11.30
C LEU A 207 3.48 11.52 -12.07
N TYR A 208 3.95 12.54 -12.79
CA TYR A 208 5.25 12.53 -13.45
C TYR A 208 6.38 12.22 -12.46
N GLY A 209 6.42 12.89 -11.30
CA GLY A 209 7.41 12.66 -10.26
C GLY A 209 7.39 11.24 -9.67
N VAL A 210 6.18 10.67 -9.48
CA VAL A 210 5.99 9.30 -9.00
C VAL A 210 6.51 8.28 -10.03
N VAL A 211 6.06 8.40 -11.28
CA VAL A 211 6.47 7.49 -12.36
C VAL A 211 7.97 7.57 -12.58
N ARG A 212 8.52 8.80 -12.64
CA ARG A 212 9.97 9.04 -12.76
C ARG A 212 10.75 8.35 -11.64
N SER A 213 10.34 8.56 -10.39
CA SER A 213 10.99 7.94 -9.22
C SER A 213 10.98 6.41 -9.32
N ARG A 214 9.87 5.84 -9.80
CA ARG A 214 9.76 4.39 -9.97
C ARG A 214 10.66 3.87 -11.08
N CYS A 215 10.65 4.49 -12.26
CA CYS A 215 11.53 4.11 -13.37
C CYS A 215 13.01 4.19 -12.96
N LEU A 216 13.43 5.22 -12.22
CA LEU A 216 14.80 5.34 -11.72
C LEU A 216 15.16 4.24 -10.72
N THR A 217 14.24 3.90 -9.81
CA THR A 217 14.46 2.83 -8.83
C THR A 217 14.61 1.47 -9.52
N GLU A 218 13.76 1.20 -10.51
CA GLU A 218 13.82 -0.03 -11.31
C GLU A 218 15.12 -0.13 -12.11
N MET A 219 15.61 0.98 -12.68
CA MET A 219 16.93 1.00 -13.35
C MET A 219 18.07 0.58 -12.41
N GLN A 220 18.03 1.03 -11.15
CA GLN A 220 19.02 0.63 -10.15
C GLN A 220 18.90 -0.86 -9.79
N GLN A 221 17.68 -1.37 -9.66
CA GLN A 221 17.44 -2.79 -9.36
C GLN A 221 17.94 -3.68 -10.49
N ARG A 222 17.65 -3.34 -11.75
CA ARG A 222 18.14 -4.07 -12.93
C ARG A 222 19.66 -4.09 -12.99
N ALA A 223 20.32 -2.95 -12.75
CA ALA A 223 21.78 -2.87 -12.66
C ALA A 223 22.35 -3.84 -11.61
N ILE A 224 21.70 -3.99 -10.46
CA ILE A 224 22.11 -4.94 -9.41
C ILE A 224 21.92 -6.39 -9.89
N THR A 225 20.77 -6.71 -10.51
CA THR A 225 20.49 -8.05 -11.03
C THR A 225 21.56 -8.50 -12.02
N ILE A 226 21.89 -7.62 -12.99
CA ILE A 226 22.92 -7.88 -14.01
C ILE A 226 24.30 -8.08 -13.37
N ALA A 227 24.65 -7.23 -12.39
CA ALA A 227 25.96 -7.35 -11.74
C ALA A 227 26.07 -8.61 -10.88
N ARG A 228 24.96 -9.10 -10.32
CA ARG A 228 24.93 -10.32 -9.51
C ARG A 228 25.05 -11.58 -10.35
N SER A 229 24.43 -11.62 -11.53
CA SER A 229 24.38 -12.80 -12.41
C SER A 229 25.71 -13.15 -13.10
N LYS A 230 26.79 -12.39 -12.87
CA LYS A 230 28.04 -12.49 -13.63
C LYS A 230 29.27 -12.60 -12.74
N ASP A 231 30.11 -13.59 -12.99
CA ASP A 231 31.31 -13.87 -12.18
C ASP A 231 32.62 -13.40 -12.79
N ASN A 232 32.69 -13.24 -14.12
CA ASN A 232 33.88 -12.72 -14.81
C ASN A 232 33.80 -11.19 -14.95
N ILE A 233 34.40 -10.46 -14.03
CA ILE A 233 34.22 -9.00 -13.89
C ILE A 233 35.38 -8.24 -14.55
N PRO A 234 35.11 -7.17 -15.32
CA PRO A 234 36.17 -6.32 -15.87
C PRO A 234 37.05 -5.71 -14.79
N SER A 235 38.30 -5.36 -15.13
CA SER A 235 39.25 -4.84 -14.15
C SER A 235 38.74 -3.58 -13.41
N ASN A 236 39.01 -3.49 -12.10
CA ASN A 236 38.59 -2.37 -11.26
C ASN A 236 39.02 -0.99 -11.81
N ALA A 237 40.21 -0.94 -12.43
CA ALA A 237 40.75 0.25 -13.07
C ALA A 237 40.00 0.64 -14.36
N LEU A 238 39.46 -0.32 -15.10
CA LEU A 238 38.59 -0.07 -16.27
C LEU A 238 37.22 0.44 -15.82
N LEU A 239 36.58 -0.24 -14.87
CA LEU A 239 35.28 0.15 -14.31
C LEU A 239 35.33 1.55 -13.68
N GLY A 240 36.42 1.88 -12.98
CA GLY A 240 36.64 3.21 -12.42
C GLY A 240 36.74 4.31 -13.49
N ARG A 241 37.45 4.02 -14.60
CA ARG A 241 37.57 4.95 -15.74
C ARG A 241 36.23 5.16 -16.44
N MET A 242 35.50 4.08 -16.74
CA MET A 242 34.15 4.17 -17.33
C MET A 242 33.19 5.02 -16.50
N ARG A 243 33.26 4.87 -15.17
CA ARG A 243 32.42 5.66 -14.26
C ARG A 243 32.80 7.13 -14.25
N SER A 244 34.10 7.44 -14.34
CA SER A 244 34.55 8.83 -14.51
C SER A 244 34.05 9.42 -15.82
N PHE A 245 34.06 8.64 -16.91
CA PHE A 245 33.54 9.08 -18.21
C PHE A 245 32.04 9.40 -18.15
N LEU A 246 31.22 8.52 -17.57
CA LEU A 246 29.78 8.76 -17.42
C LEU A 246 29.46 10.04 -16.62
N ARG A 247 30.27 10.33 -15.59
CA ARG A 247 30.03 11.48 -14.69
C ARG A 247 30.48 12.81 -15.27
N GLN A 248 31.30 12.81 -16.31
CA GLN A 248 31.85 14.02 -16.93
C GLN A 248 31.00 14.56 -18.09
N ASN A 249 29.89 13.91 -18.47
CA ASN A 249 28.89 14.40 -19.42
C ASN A 249 29.44 14.91 -20.78
N SER A 250 30.56 14.38 -21.28
CA SER A 250 31.14 14.79 -22.57
C SER A 250 30.60 13.93 -23.71
N ARG A 251 29.41 14.24 -24.24
CA ARG A 251 28.89 13.58 -25.45
C ARG A 251 29.85 13.79 -26.63
N ALA A 252 30.23 12.68 -27.24
CA ALA A 252 30.61 12.49 -28.66
C ALA A 252 32.09 12.30 -29.06
N GLU A 253 33.08 12.38 -28.18
CA GLU A 253 34.49 12.17 -28.61
C GLU A 253 35.23 10.98 -27.96
N SER A 254 34.68 10.30 -26.94
CA SER A 254 35.51 9.50 -26.01
C SER A 254 35.32 7.97 -25.99
N LEU A 255 34.25 7.39 -26.57
CA LEU A 255 34.14 5.91 -26.63
C LEU A 255 35.19 5.31 -27.60
N GLU A 256 35.50 6.01 -28.70
CA GLU A 256 36.60 5.65 -29.60
C GLU A 256 37.99 5.85 -28.98
N GLN A 257 38.11 6.69 -27.94
CA GLN A 257 39.36 6.91 -27.19
C GLN A 257 39.65 5.79 -26.16
N ILE A 258 38.72 4.84 -25.98
CA ILE A 258 38.96 3.63 -25.19
C ILE A 258 39.96 2.76 -25.96
N ARG A 259 41.16 2.60 -25.41
CA ARG A 259 42.21 1.74 -25.99
C ARG A 259 41.67 0.33 -26.27
N ASP A 260 42.09 -0.28 -27.38
CA ASP A 260 41.65 -1.59 -27.86
C ASP A 260 41.60 -2.70 -26.77
N PRO A 261 42.55 -2.82 -25.82
CA PRO A 261 42.46 -3.84 -24.77
C PRO A 261 41.26 -3.66 -23.83
N ALA A 262 40.86 -2.42 -23.58
CA ALA A 262 39.69 -2.11 -22.76
C ALA A 262 38.40 -2.30 -23.54
N LYS A 263 38.40 -2.01 -24.84
CA LYS A 263 37.28 -2.29 -25.74
C LYS A 263 37.02 -3.80 -25.82
N ASN A 264 38.06 -4.60 -26.05
CA ASN A 264 37.95 -6.07 -26.09
C ASN A 264 37.38 -6.66 -24.78
N GLN A 265 37.84 -6.18 -23.61
CA GLN A 265 37.27 -6.63 -22.32
C GLN A 265 35.77 -6.31 -22.14
N LEU A 266 35.28 -5.23 -22.76
CA LEU A 266 33.86 -4.85 -22.69
C LEU A 266 33.02 -5.56 -23.73
N THR A 267 33.60 -5.87 -24.89
CA THR A 267 32.99 -6.68 -25.95
C THR A 267 32.93 -8.17 -25.56
N ASP A 268 33.88 -8.66 -24.76
CA ASP A 268 33.86 -10.03 -24.24
C ASP A 268 32.81 -10.23 -23.11
N TYR A 269 32.31 -9.13 -22.53
CA TYR A 269 31.34 -9.17 -21.44
C TYR A 269 29.90 -9.08 -21.97
N GLN A 270 29.24 -10.24 -22.09
CA GLN A 270 27.84 -10.33 -22.49
C GLN A 270 26.86 -10.18 -21.33
N ILE A 271 25.80 -9.40 -21.57
CA ILE A 271 24.65 -9.16 -20.70
C ILE A 271 23.41 -9.80 -21.32
N ASP A 272 22.58 -10.42 -20.49
CA ASP A 272 21.27 -10.90 -20.92
C ASP A 272 20.27 -9.75 -20.87
N MET A 273 19.68 -9.43 -22.02
CA MET A 273 18.72 -8.32 -22.13
C MET A 273 17.33 -8.68 -21.60
N ARG A 274 17.06 -9.95 -21.30
CA ARG A 274 15.83 -10.36 -20.60
C ARG A 274 15.79 -9.79 -19.17
N ASP A 275 16.96 -9.62 -18.54
CA ASP A 275 17.09 -8.96 -17.23
C ASP A 275 16.69 -7.48 -17.28
N PHE A 276 16.69 -6.88 -18.48
CA PHE A 276 16.24 -5.51 -18.73
C PHE A 276 14.74 -5.39 -19.03
N GLY A 277 14.04 -6.49 -19.31
CA GLY A 277 12.61 -6.45 -19.64
C GLY A 277 12.30 -5.65 -20.92
N ILE A 278 13.32 -5.37 -21.74
CA ILE A 278 13.22 -4.66 -23.02
C ILE A 278 13.27 -5.73 -24.10
N THR A 279 12.12 -6.09 -24.67
CA THR A 279 12.03 -7.15 -25.70
C THR A 279 12.49 -6.71 -27.08
N ILE A 280 12.67 -5.40 -27.31
CA ILE A 280 13.11 -4.84 -28.60
C ILE A 280 14.64 -4.98 -28.79
N LEU A 281 15.37 -5.29 -27.73
CA LEU A 281 16.83 -5.44 -27.79
C LEU A 281 17.23 -6.90 -28.06
N PRO A 282 18.39 -7.11 -28.71
CA PRO A 282 18.94 -8.46 -28.86
C PRO A 282 19.04 -9.15 -27.50
N THR A 283 18.67 -10.43 -27.42
CA THR A 283 18.66 -11.21 -26.16
C THR A 283 20.01 -11.18 -25.43
N GLN A 284 21.11 -11.01 -26.16
CA GLN A 284 22.47 -10.92 -25.67
C GLN A 284 23.10 -9.64 -26.22
N MET A 285 23.68 -8.83 -25.34
CA MET A 285 24.34 -7.58 -25.72
C MET A 285 25.53 -7.34 -24.80
N THR A 286 26.62 -6.80 -25.32
CA THR A 286 27.84 -6.58 -24.55
C THR A 286 27.74 -5.32 -23.68
N ILE A 287 28.58 -5.18 -22.65
CA ILE A 287 28.66 -3.88 -21.93
C ILE A 287 29.01 -2.77 -22.91
N TYR A 288 29.90 -3.02 -23.87
CA TYR A 288 30.26 -2.03 -24.87
C TYR A 288 29.04 -1.56 -25.68
N GLU A 289 28.27 -2.50 -26.24
CA GLU A 289 27.06 -2.21 -27.02
C GLU A 289 25.98 -1.52 -26.17
N LEU A 290 25.86 -1.88 -24.89
CA LEU A 290 24.95 -1.19 -23.96
C LEU A 290 25.36 0.28 -23.76
N PHE A 291 26.65 0.53 -23.59
CA PHE A 291 27.18 1.90 -23.46
C PHE A 291 26.98 2.69 -24.74
N GLU A 292 27.30 2.11 -25.88
CA GLU A 292 27.12 2.74 -27.19
C GLU A 292 25.65 3.10 -27.41
N LYS A 293 24.74 2.15 -27.21
CA LYS A 293 23.30 2.37 -27.40
C LYS A 293 22.69 3.36 -26.41
N ALA A 294 23.15 3.36 -25.16
CA ALA A 294 22.74 4.36 -24.17
C ALA A 294 23.20 5.78 -24.53
N TRP A 295 24.24 5.90 -25.35
CA TRP A 295 24.82 7.16 -25.75
C TRP A 295 24.21 7.71 -27.04
N THR A 296 24.02 6.84 -28.03
CA THR A 296 23.49 7.17 -29.36
C THR A 296 21.96 7.26 -29.35
N GLU A 297 21.28 6.35 -28.65
CA GLU A 297 19.83 6.19 -28.69
C GLU A 297 19.25 5.92 -27.29
N PRO A 298 19.42 6.83 -26.32
CA PRO A 298 18.96 6.64 -24.94
C PRO A 298 17.44 6.41 -24.84
N GLU A 299 16.68 7.05 -25.73
CA GLU A 299 15.23 6.89 -25.81
C GLU A 299 14.84 5.46 -26.18
N SER A 300 15.56 4.83 -27.12
CA SER A 300 15.28 3.44 -27.55
C SER A 300 15.39 2.44 -26.38
N LEU A 301 16.37 2.64 -25.50
CA LEU A 301 16.56 1.78 -24.32
C LEU A 301 15.50 2.00 -23.24
N THR A 302 15.05 3.23 -23.06
CA THR A 302 14.24 3.60 -21.89
C THR A 302 12.75 3.62 -22.19
N ARG A 303 12.36 3.88 -23.44
CA ARG A 303 10.97 4.08 -23.85
C ARG A 303 10.09 2.88 -23.55
N GLN A 304 10.47 1.67 -23.99
CA GLN A 304 9.66 0.48 -23.74
C GLN A 304 9.46 0.22 -22.24
N MET A 305 10.49 0.51 -21.45
CA MET A 305 10.42 0.39 -20.00
C MET A 305 9.49 1.45 -19.39
N ILE A 306 9.61 2.71 -19.83
CA ILE A 306 8.74 3.82 -19.42
C ILE A 306 7.28 3.50 -19.76
N GLU A 307 7.00 3.06 -21.00
CA GLU A 307 5.67 2.69 -21.47
C GLU A 307 5.06 1.59 -20.60
N LYS A 308 5.81 0.52 -20.33
CA LYS A 308 5.37 -0.56 -19.45
C LYS A 308 4.98 -0.04 -18.05
N TYR A 309 5.84 0.75 -17.41
CA TYR A 309 5.57 1.22 -16.05
C TYR A 309 4.48 2.29 -15.99
N VAL A 310 4.35 3.13 -17.01
CA VAL A 310 3.23 4.07 -17.13
C VAL A 310 1.92 3.30 -17.23
N GLN A 311 1.88 2.22 -18.03
CA GLN A 311 0.70 1.37 -18.13
C GLN A 311 0.35 0.68 -16.81
N GLU A 312 1.34 0.20 -16.06
CA GLU A 312 1.13 -0.48 -14.77
C GLU A 312 0.74 0.48 -13.63
N LEU A 313 1.38 1.65 -13.52
CA LEU A 313 1.24 2.53 -12.35
C LEU A 313 0.06 3.49 -12.44
N ILE A 314 -0.35 3.86 -13.65
CA ILE A 314 -1.46 4.79 -13.90
C ILE A 314 -2.44 4.19 -14.89
N ALA A 315 -2.78 2.90 -14.69
CA ALA A 315 -3.70 2.13 -15.52
C ALA A 315 -5.08 2.78 -15.67
N ASP A 316 -5.57 3.44 -14.62
CA ASP A 316 -6.89 4.06 -14.56
C ASP A 316 -6.97 5.45 -15.22
N GLN A 317 -5.84 5.96 -15.75
CA GLN A 317 -5.79 7.27 -16.38
C GLN A 317 -6.11 7.19 -17.88
N PRO A 318 -6.73 8.25 -18.47
CA PRO A 318 -7.00 8.31 -19.90
C PRO A 318 -5.73 8.14 -20.74
N ASP A 319 -5.86 7.51 -21.91
CA ASP A 319 -4.74 7.26 -22.83
C ASP A 319 -3.98 8.53 -23.21
N GLU A 320 -4.67 9.64 -23.42
CA GLU A 320 -4.04 10.93 -23.73
C GLU A 320 -3.10 11.40 -22.60
N THR A 321 -3.49 11.18 -21.34
CA THR A 321 -2.67 11.53 -20.17
C THR A 321 -1.46 10.62 -20.05
N ARG A 322 -1.65 9.31 -20.26
CA ARG A 322 -0.55 8.33 -20.29
C ARG A 322 0.46 8.67 -21.36
N GLN A 323 0.00 8.94 -22.58
CA GLN A 323 0.84 9.28 -23.72
C GLN A 323 1.64 10.57 -23.46
N THR A 324 0.99 11.60 -22.90
CA THR A 324 1.66 12.85 -22.51
C THR A 324 2.77 12.62 -21.49
N ILE A 325 2.53 11.76 -20.48
CA ILE A 325 3.53 11.44 -19.45
C ILE A 325 4.70 10.65 -20.06
N ILE A 326 4.42 9.66 -20.92
CA ILE A 326 5.44 8.89 -21.63
C ILE A 326 6.34 9.82 -22.44
N GLU A 327 5.76 10.67 -23.28
CA GLU A 327 6.52 11.58 -24.15
C GLU A 327 7.37 12.56 -23.35
N LYS A 328 6.83 13.11 -22.25
CA LYS A 328 7.60 13.97 -21.35
C LYS A 328 8.77 13.22 -20.68
N LEU A 329 8.56 11.99 -20.22
CA LEU A 329 9.60 11.21 -19.55
C LEU A 329 10.70 10.79 -20.53
N VAL A 330 10.33 10.37 -21.73
CA VAL A 330 11.29 10.01 -22.79
C VAL A 330 12.13 11.23 -23.16
N ALA A 331 11.48 12.37 -23.44
CA ALA A 331 12.19 13.58 -23.84
C ALA A 331 13.13 14.14 -22.73
N ASN A 332 12.72 14.09 -21.47
CA ASN A 332 13.43 14.78 -20.39
C ASN A 332 14.35 13.89 -19.55
N ASP A 333 14.09 12.58 -19.47
CA ASP A 333 14.73 11.71 -18.49
C ASP A 333 15.42 10.48 -19.08
N SER A 334 15.26 10.14 -20.37
CA SER A 334 15.91 8.98 -20.99
C SER A 334 17.42 8.93 -20.75
N GLU A 335 18.13 10.04 -20.97
CA GLU A 335 19.58 10.12 -20.73
C GLU A 335 19.95 9.92 -19.27
N LYS A 336 19.18 10.53 -18.38
CA LYS A 336 19.40 10.44 -16.95
C LYS A 336 19.16 9.01 -16.46
N MET A 337 18.13 8.34 -16.97
CA MET A 337 17.83 6.95 -16.67
C MET A 337 18.94 6.01 -17.14
N CYS A 338 19.43 6.17 -18.36
CA CYS A 338 20.60 5.45 -18.87
C CYS A 338 21.85 5.71 -18.02
N THR A 339 22.10 6.96 -17.64
CA THR A 339 23.24 7.32 -16.79
C THR A 339 23.16 6.65 -15.41
N VAL A 340 21.97 6.67 -14.77
CA VAL A 340 21.74 6.04 -13.48
C VAL A 340 21.95 4.53 -13.57
N LEU A 341 21.39 3.89 -14.60
CA LEU A 341 21.58 2.48 -14.87
C LEU A 341 23.07 2.12 -14.97
N LEU A 342 23.80 2.83 -15.82
CA LEU A 342 25.22 2.54 -16.07
C LEU A 342 26.11 2.86 -14.86
N ASP A 343 25.91 3.98 -14.16
CA ASP A 343 26.68 4.33 -12.95
C ASP A 343 26.44 3.31 -11.82
N TYR A 344 25.20 2.84 -11.64
CA TYR A 344 24.90 1.79 -10.67
C TYR A 344 25.52 0.46 -11.08
N LEU A 345 25.37 0.04 -12.34
CA LEU A 345 25.94 -1.21 -12.84
C LEU A 345 27.44 -1.26 -12.62
N LEU A 346 28.17 -0.22 -13.07
CA LEU A 346 29.61 -0.11 -12.85
C LEU A 346 29.98 -0.09 -11.37
N THR A 347 29.18 0.57 -10.53
CA THR A 347 29.42 0.63 -9.08
C THR A 347 29.31 -0.75 -8.44
N VAL A 348 28.30 -1.54 -8.78
CA VAL A 348 28.10 -2.87 -8.23
C VAL A 348 29.17 -3.84 -8.74
N LEU A 349 29.48 -3.82 -10.04
CA LEU A 349 30.58 -4.61 -10.62
C LEU A 349 31.92 -4.30 -9.94
N ARG A 350 32.21 -3.01 -9.72
CA ARG A 350 33.46 -2.58 -9.07
C ARG A 350 33.56 -3.06 -7.63
N ARG A 351 32.44 -3.14 -6.91
CA ARG A 351 32.39 -3.69 -5.56
C ARG A 351 32.62 -5.19 -5.56
N LYS A 352 32.06 -5.93 -6.53
CA LYS A 352 32.25 -7.38 -6.67
C LYS A 352 33.68 -7.75 -7.12
N SER A 353 34.39 -6.85 -7.80
CA SER A 353 35.81 -7.02 -8.19
C SER A 353 36.82 -6.74 -7.05
N ARG A 354 36.39 -6.18 -5.92
CA ARG A 354 37.22 -6.02 -4.71
C ARG A 354 37.03 -7.22 -3.80
#